data_AF-A0A931Z3X3-F1
#
_entry.id   AF-A0A931Z3X3-F1
#
_cell.length_a   1.000
_cell.length_b   1.000
_cell.length_c   1.000
_cell.angle_alpha   90.00
_cell.angle_beta   90.00
_cell.angle_gamma   90.00
#
_symmetry.space_group_name_H-M   'P 1'
#
loop_
_entity.id
_entity.type
_entity.pdbx_description
1 polymer ?
#
loop_
_entity_poly.entity_id
_entity_poly.type
_entity_poly.pdbx_seq_one_letter_code
_entity_poly.pdbx_strand_id
1 'polypeptide(L)'
;MKKSPVRLAGVFVFSVGSLVAQTALIRHAPTLNGSVEGSIQQMTAEDTTLNGSASVTDNLFVPGTPAVQLNGNPTYGGTLDGMGAPTPANHKITLKGSAALGHVVRRTDAIALPTIDAPAAPTGSTTVNISAAGQTVDWTSVRNLTLSGGAGRYTVPPGNYGDFTASAGSGFTLGVAGASQPSVYDFQHLTLNGSGHVDVAGP
;
A
#
# COMPACT_ATOMS: atom_id res chain seq x y z
N MET A 1 -10.44 61.34 33.75
CA MET A 1 -9.56 60.49 32.91
C MET A 1 -9.79 59.02 33.27
N LYS A 2 -10.57 58.27 32.48
CA LYS A 2 -10.73 56.81 32.63
C LYS A 2 -9.90 56.15 31.53
N LYS A 3 -8.86 55.39 31.91
CA LYS A 3 -8.09 54.53 30.99
C LYS A 3 -8.95 53.31 30.65
N SER A 4 -9.39 53.19 29.39
CA SER A 4 -9.95 51.95 28.85
C SER A 4 -8.82 50.97 28.52
N PRO A 5 -8.92 49.68 28.86
CA PRO A 5 -7.95 48.68 28.44
C PRO A 5 -8.22 48.29 26.97
N VAL A 6 -7.19 48.41 26.14
CA VAL A 6 -7.15 47.85 24.79
C VAL A 6 -7.10 46.32 24.92
N ARG A 7 -8.14 45.63 24.43
CA ARG A 7 -8.11 44.17 24.25
C ARG A 7 -7.58 43.87 22.86
N LEU A 8 -6.38 43.31 22.79
CA LEU A 8 -5.79 42.79 21.56
C LEU A 8 -6.55 41.51 21.18
N ALA A 9 -7.33 41.56 20.09
CA ALA A 9 -7.93 40.38 19.49
C ALA A 9 -6.84 39.67 18.65
N GLY A 10 -6.09 38.77 19.28
CA GLY A 10 -5.20 37.85 18.57
C GLY A 10 -5.99 36.65 18.09
N VAL A 11 -6.06 36.44 16.78
CA VAL A 11 -6.47 35.16 16.21
C VAL A 11 -5.34 34.16 16.51
N PHE A 12 -5.59 33.24 17.43
CA PHE A 12 -4.71 32.10 17.63
C PHE A 12 -5.05 31.06 16.56
N VAL A 13 -4.21 30.98 15.52
CA VAL A 13 -4.22 29.86 14.60
C VAL A 13 -3.52 28.70 15.30
N PHE A 14 -4.29 27.74 15.81
CA PHE A 14 -3.74 26.45 16.16
C PHE A 14 -3.56 25.67 14.85
N SER A 15 -2.36 25.67 14.28
CA SER A 15 -1.97 24.53 13.45
C SER A 15 -1.69 23.40 14.42
N VAL A 16 -2.57 22.41 14.50
CA VAL A 16 -2.17 21.11 15.05
C VAL A 16 -1.09 20.57 14.13
N GLY A 17 0.16 20.79 14.52
CA GLY A 17 1.27 19.99 14.04
C GLY A 17 0.92 18.55 14.33
N SER A 18 0.86 17.76 13.27
CA SER A 18 0.56 16.33 13.25
C SER A 18 1.13 15.61 14.47
N LEU A 19 0.29 15.36 15.48
CA LEU A 19 0.41 14.14 16.24
C LEU A 19 0.13 13.04 15.22
N VAL A 20 1.18 12.36 14.74
CA VAL A 20 1.01 11.09 14.04
C VAL A 20 0.54 10.08 15.10
N ALA A 21 -0.69 10.24 15.58
CA ALA A 21 -1.34 9.31 16.46
C ALA A 21 -1.80 8.15 15.57
N GLN A 22 -0.91 7.18 15.36
CA GLN A 22 -1.14 5.83 14.83
C GLN A 22 -2.41 5.70 13.96
N THR A 23 -2.44 6.43 12.84
CA THR A 23 -3.59 6.38 11.92
C THR A 23 -3.22 5.52 10.74
N ALA A 24 -3.89 4.38 10.60
CA ALA A 24 -3.78 3.55 9.41
C ALA A 24 -4.49 4.26 8.24
N LEU A 25 -3.72 4.62 7.22
CA LEU A 25 -4.25 5.24 6.01
C LEU A 25 -4.59 4.14 5.00
N ILE A 26 -5.87 4.00 4.66
CA ILE A 26 -6.34 2.92 3.78
C ILE A 26 -7.16 3.49 2.63
N ARG A 27 -6.98 2.91 1.44
CA ARG A 27 -7.72 3.36 0.25
C ARG A 27 -9.17 2.93 0.30
N HIS A 28 -9.42 1.67 0.66
CA HIS A 28 -10.72 1.01 0.64
C HIS A 28 -11.19 0.65 2.05
N ALA A 29 -12.47 0.30 2.18
CA ALA A 29 -13.02 -0.15 3.46
C ALA A 29 -12.26 -1.37 4.02
N PRO A 30 -11.91 -1.36 5.31
CA PRO A 30 -11.12 -2.43 5.91
C PRO A 30 -11.99 -3.66 6.22
N THR A 31 -11.42 -4.85 6.06
CA THR A 31 -11.91 -6.08 6.68
C THR A 31 -11.14 -6.33 7.97
N LEU A 32 -11.78 -6.20 9.12
CA LEU A 32 -11.14 -6.33 10.43
C LEU A 32 -11.65 -7.56 11.19
N ASN A 33 -10.73 -8.46 11.56
CA ASN A 33 -10.96 -9.62 12.43
C ASN A 33 -10.07 -9.53 13.69
N GLY A 34 -10.02 -8.37 14.33
CA GLY A 34 -9.12 -8.10 15.45
C GLY A 34 -9.23 -6.67 15.98
N SER A 35 -8.18 -6.23 16.65
CA SER A 35 -8.10 -4.90 17.26
C SER A 35 -7.07 -4.01 16.56
N VAL A 36 -7.43 -2.75 16.36
CA VAL A 36 -6.52 -1.65 16.03
C VAL A 36 -6.41 -0.73 17.23
N GLU A 37 -5.20 -0.63 17.78
CA GLU A 37 -4.84 0.41 18.75
C GLU A 37 -4.51 1.68 17.97
N GLY A 38 -5.43 2.64 18.00
CA GLY A 38 -5.32 3.89 17.26
C GLY A 38 -6.50 4.12 16.31
N SER A 39 -6.23 4.85 15.23
CA SER A 39 -7.24 5.32 14.28
C SER A 39 -7.07 4.71 12.90
N ILE A 40 -8.12 4.80 12.09
CA ILE A 40 -8.12 4.42 10.68
C ILE A 40 -8.69 5.58 9.88
N GLN A 41 -8.07 5.94 8.77
CA GLN A 41 -8.66 6.87 7.79
C GLN A 41 -8.88 6.16 6.46
N GLN A 42 -10.14 6.10 6.04
CA GLN A 42 -10.57 5.57 4.76
C GLN A 42 -10.59 6.71 3.72
N MET A 43 -9.95 6.51 2.56
CA MET A 43 -9.86 7.54 1.53
C MET A 43 -11.04 7.55 0.56
N THR A 44 -11.68 6.40 0.34
CA THR A 44 -12.84 6.28 -0.55
C THR A 44 -14.13 6.19 0.25
N ALA A 45 -15.22 6.65 -0.32
CA ALA A 45 -16.54 6.53 0.29
C ALA A 45 -17.13 5.15 -0.01
N GLU A 46 -16.95 4.23 0.93
CA GLU A 46 -17.34 2.82 0.81
C GLU A 46 -17.99 2.35 2.10
N ASP A 47 -18.91 1.38 1.97
CA ASP A 47 -19.53 0.77 3.13
C ASP A 47 -18.49 0.04 3.99
N THR A 48 -18.47 0.35 5.29
CA THR A 48 -17.59 -0.31 6.27
C THR A 48 -18.44 -1.13 7.24
N THR A 49 -18.03 -2.36 7.54
CA THR A 49 -18.66 -3.17 8.59
C THR A 49 -17.64 -3.65 9.61
N LEU A 50 -17.83 -3.32 10.88
CA LEU A 50 -17.12 -3.92 12.01
C LEU A 50 -18.00 -5.00 12.62
N ASN A 51 -17.53 -6.25 12.63
CA ASN A 51 -18.29 -7.42 13.09
C ASN A 51 -17.70 -8.02 14.37
N GLY A 52 -18.53 -8.74 15.12
CA GLY A 52 -18.07 -9.58 16.22
C GLY A 52 -17.34 -8.79 17.30
N SER A 53 -16.09 -9.14 17.56
CA SER A 53 -15.20 -8.48 18.52
C SER A 53 -14.21 -7.50 17.88
N ALA A 54 -14.43 -7.09 16.62
CA ALA A 54 -13.56 -6.13 15.95
C ALA A 54 -13.53 -4.82 16.74
N SER A 55 -12.33 -4.28 16.98
CA SER A 55 -12.17 -3.04 17.74
C SER A 55 -11.22 -2.04 17.09
N VAL A 56 -11.57 -0.77 17.18
CA VAL A 56 -10.69 0.37 16.87
C VAL A 56 -10.77 1.29 18.09
N THR A 57 -9.66 1.45 18.82
CA THR A 57 -9.70 2.15 20.11
C THR A 57 -10.09 3.62 19.96
N ASP A 58 -9.67 4.25 18.86
CA ASP A 58 -9.88 5.67 18.63
C ASP A 58 -10.91 5.86 17.49
N ASN A 59 -10.51 6.43 16.35
CA ASN A 59 -11.45 6.96 15.38
C ASN A 59 -11.36 6.26 14.03
N LEU A 60 -12.52 6.13 13.38
CA LEU A 60 -12.64 5.82 11.96
C LEU A 60 -12.99 7.13 11.22
N PHE A 61 -12.01 7.68 10.51
CA PHE A 61 -12.16 8.87 9.68
C PHE A 61 -12.64 8.47 8.28
N VAL A 62 -13.72 9.09 7.80
CA VAL A 62 -14.38 8.73 6.54
C VAL A 62 -14.78 9.96 5.72
N PRO A 63 -14.80 9.87 4.37
CA PRO A 63 -15.27 10.95 3.51
C PRO A 63 -16.78 11.15 3.63
N GLY A 64 -17.25 12.37 3.36
CA GLY A 64 -18.68 12.67 3.28
C GLY A 64 -19.44 12.46 4.59
N THR A 65 -20.74 12.16 4.52
CA THR A 65 -21.61 11.98 5.69
C THR A 65 -22.33 10.62 5.66
N PRO A 66 -21.62 9.49 5.84
CA PRO A 66 -22.28 8.21 5.92
C PRO A 66 -23.26 8.14 7.10
N ALA A 67 -24.29 7.29 6.94
CA ALA A 67 -25.14 6.89 8.04
C ALA A 67 -24.42 5.82 8.89
N VAL A 68 -24.53 5.91 10.21
CA VAL A 68 -24.00 4.90 11.13
C VAL A 68 -25.14 4.00 11.60
N GLN A 69 -24.99 2.68 11.42
CA GLN A 69 -25.98 1.69 11.83
C GLN A 69 -25.38 0.80 12.92
N LEU A 70 -26.07 0.73 14.06
CA LEU A 70 -25.69 -0.13 15.18
C LEU A 70 -26.63 -1.34 15.21
N ASN A 71 -26.07 -2.54 15.08
CA ASN A 71 -26.80 -3.80 15.01
C ASN A 71 -26.30 -4.74 16.13
N GLY A 72 -26.98 -4.72 17.28
CA GLY A 72 -26.57 -5.44 18.49
C GLY A 72 -26.17 -4.48 19.61
N ASN A 73 -25.08 -4.77 20.31
CA ASN A 73 -24.62 -4.00 21.45
C ASN A 73 -23.15 -3.55 21.28
N PRO A 74 -22.83 -2.80 20.21
CA PRO A 74 -21.47 -2.29 20.03
C PRO A 74 -21.15 -1.21 21.06
N THR A 75 -19.87 -1.09 21.41
CA THR A 75 -19.35 0.06 22.16
C THR A 75 -19.00 1.16 21.15
N TYR A 76 -19.79 2.24 21.14
CA TYR A 76 -19.63 3.32 20.16
C TYR A 76 -19.66 4.68 20.85
N GLY A 77 -18.58 5.46 20.74
CA GLY A 77 -18.47 6.81 21.30
C GLY A 77 -19.20 7.90 20.51
N GLY A 78 -19.69 7.58 19.31
CA GLY A 78 -20.58 8.46 18.55
C GLY A 78 -19.98 9.00 17.25
N THR A 79 -20.73 9.90 16.61
CA THR A 79 -20.36 10.49 15.32
C THR A 79 -19.93 11.93 15.50
N LEU A 80 -18.79 12.29 14.93
CA LEU A 80 -18.26 13.65 14.87
C LEU A 80 -18.18 14.09 13.41
N ASP A 81 -18.40 15.38 13.15
CA ASP A 81 -18.23 15.97 11.83
C ASP A 81 -16.94 16.79 11.77
N GLY A 82 -16.07 16.44 10.82
CA GLY A 82 -14.92 17.24 10.42
C GLY A 82 -15.32 18.44 9.55
N MET A 83 -14.30 19.16 9.08
CA MET A 83 -14.49 20.36 8.25
C MET A 83 -14.57 20.08 6.74
N GLY A 84 -14.33 18.83 6.31
CA GLY A 84 -14.29 18.46 4.90
C GLY A 84 -15.65 18.42 4.21
N ALA A 85 -15.67 17.88 2.99
CA ALA A 85 -16.86 17.84 2.15
C ALA A 85 -17.98 16.97 2.79
N PRO A 86 -19.25 17.43 2.76
CA PRO A 86 -20.38 16.64 3.28
C PRO A 86 -20.80 15.50 2.34
N THR A 87 -20.40 15.56 1.07
CA THR A 87 -20.65 14.50 0.10
C THR A 87 -19.42 13.60 -0.06
N PRO A 88 -19.61 12.30 -0.31
CA PRO A 88 -20.89 11.63 -0.56
C PRO A 88 -21.58 11.10 0.72
N ALA A 89 -22.90 10.95 0.68
CA ALA A 89 -23.71 10.48 1.82
C ALA A 89 -24.33 9.08 1.60
N ASN A 90 -24.03 8.43 0.49
CA ASN A 90 -24.67 7.19 0.02
C ASN A 90 -23.98 5.90 0.50
N HIS A 91 -23.08 5.98 1.48
CA HIS A 91 -22.43 4.82 2.09
C HIS A 91 -22.72 4.76 3.59
N LYS A 92 -22.42 3.63 4.21
CA LYS A 92 -22.81 3.31 5.58
C LYS A 92 -21.63 2.77 6.37
N ILE A 93 -21.61 3.10 7.66
CA ILE A 93 -20.74 2.47 8.65
C ILE A 93 -21.61 1.60 9.54
N THR A 94 -21.39 0.30 9.53
CA THR A 94 -22.19 -0.66 10.31
C THR A 94 -21.35 -1.28 11.42
N LEU A 95 -21.81 -1.19 12.66
CA LEU A 95 -21.22 -1.89 13.80
C LEU A 95 -22.16 -3.03 14.20
N LYS A 96 -21.65 -4.27 14.19
CA LYS A 96 -22.42 -5.48 14.49
C LYS A 96 -21.89 -6.20 15.73
N GLY A 97 -22.78 -6.82 16.48
CA GLY A 97 -22.41 -7.65 17.64
C GLY A 97 -21.87 -6.81 18.79
N SER A 98 -20.67 -7.15 19.26
CA SER A 98 -19.96 -6.47 20.36
C SER A 98 -18.77 -5.63 19.86
N ALA A 99 -18.83 -5.17 18.60
CA ALA A 99 -17.75 -4.38 18.01
C ALA A 99 -17.52 -3.09 18.82
N ALA A 100 -16.27 -2.62 18.85
CA ALA A 100 -15.90 -1.40 19.56
C ALA A 100 -15.28 -0.37 18.62
N LEU A 101 -15.73 0.88 18.69
CA LEU A 101 -15.18 2.00 17.94
C LEU A 101 -15.32 3.26 18.80
N GLY A 102 -14.25 4.03 18.95
CA GLY A 102 -14.33 5.34 19.60
C GLY A 102 -15.30 6.25 18.85
N HIS A 103 -14.91 6.84 17.72
CA HIS A 103 -15.85 7.65 16.92
C HIS A 103 -15.79 7.34 15.44
N VAL A 104 -16.90 7.63 14.74
CA VAL A 104 -16.83 7.88 13.30
C VAL A 104 -16.64 9.37 13.11
N VAL A 105 -15.53 9.78 12.51
CA VAL A 105 -15.27 11.18 12.15
C VAL A 105 -15.56 11.34 10.67
N ARG A 106 -16.76 11.84 10.37
CA ARG A 106 -17.24 12.09 9.01
C ARG A 106 -16.63 13.37 8.47
N ARG A 107 -16.79 13.65 7.17
CA ARG A 107 -16.28 14.85 6.52
C ARG A 107 -14.77 14.99 6.68
N THR A 108 -14.08 13.86 6.56
CA THR A 108 -12.62 13.85 6.47
C THR A 108 -12.24 13.82 5.01
N ASP A 109 -11.56 14.86 4.53
CA ASP A 109 -11.12 14.91 3.14
C ASP A 109 -10.06 13.83 2.89
N ALA A 110 -10.16 13.17 1.73
CA ALA A 110 -9.20 12.16 1.33
C ALA A 110 -7.83 12.81 1.11
N ILE A 111 -6.79 12.17 1.62
CA ILE A 111 -5.41 12.53 1.28
C ILE A 111 -4.94 11.68 0.11
N ALA A 112 -4.10 12.26 -0.75
CA ALA A 112 -3.46 11.51 -1.82
C ALA A 112 -2.49 10.50 -1.21
N LEU A 113 -2.85 9.22 -1.27
CA LEU A 113 -1.90 8.14 -1.01
C LEU A 113 -0.89 8.06 -2.16
N PRO A 114 0.39 7.77 -1.89
CA PRO A 114 1.37 7.58 -2.96
C PRO A 114 0.87 6.51 -3.94
N THR A 115 0.98 6.79 -5.23
CA THR A 115 0.75 5.80 -6.29
C THR A 115 1.99 4.92 -6.38
N ILE A 116 1.78 3.61 -6.38
CA ILE A 116 2.82 2.65 -6.73
C ILE A 116 2.59 2.34 -8.21
N ASP A 117 3.56 2.67 -9.05
CA ASP A 117 3.49 2.34 -10.48
C ASP A 117 3.51 0.82 -10.65
N ALA A 118 2.70 0.31 -11.57
CA ALA A 118 2.77 -1.09 -11.93
C ALA A 118 4.15 -1.40 -12.54
N PRO A 119 4.69 -2.63 -12.36
CA PRO A 119 5.92 -3.03 -13.03
C PRO A 119 5.81 -2.75 -14.53
N ALA A 120 6.87 -2.15 -15.09
CA ALA A 120 6.85 -1.76 -16.49
C ALA A 120 6.64 -2.97 -17.41
N ALA A 121 5.88 -2.79 -18.50
CA ALA A 121 5.60 -3.89 -19.43
C ALA A 121 6.90 -4.43 -20.06
N PRO A 122 6.99 -5.75 -20.31
CA PRO A 122 8.16 -6.35 -20.94
C PRO A 122 8.45 -5.72 -22.31
N THR A 123 9.73 -5.47 -22.59
CA THR A 123 10.16 -4.86 -23.86
C THR A 123 10.36 -5.89 -24.97
N GLY A 124 10.78 -7.11 -24.60
CA GLY A 124 10.97 -8.21 -25.54
C GLY A 124 9.66 -8.89 -25.95
N SER A 125 9.77 -9.80 -26.93
CA SER A 125 8.66 -10.57 -27.48
C SER A 125 8.88 -12.09 -27.44
N THR A 126 10.11 -12.56 -27.17
CA THR A 126 10.46 -13.98 -27.29
C THR A 126 10.47 -14.70 -25.94
N THR A 127 10.10 -15.99 -25.95
CA THR A 127 10.27 -16.88 -24.81
C THR A 127 11.46 -17.79 -25.09
N VAL A 128 12.44 -17.80 -24.19
CA VAL A 128 13.67 -18.58 -24.32
C VAL A 128 13.73 -19.62 -23.21
N ASN A 129 14.05 -20.86 -23.56
CA ASN A 129 14.24 -21.95 -22.62
C ASN A 129 15.66 -22.51 -22.77
N ILE A 130 16.42 -22.48 -21.69
CA ILE A 130 17.79 -23.00 -21.63
C ILE A 130 17.82 -24.14 -20.61
N SER A 131 18.22 -25.31 -21.07
CA SER A 131 18.30 -26.53 -20.26
C SER A 131 19.72 -27.09 -20.10
N ALA A 132 20.72 -26.44 -20.71
CA ALA A 132 22.11 -26.85 -20.66
C ALA A 132 23.05 -25.64 -20.74
N ALA A 133 24.27 -25.80 -20.22
CA ALA A 133 25.30 -24.77 -20.25
C ALA A 133 25.77 -24.45 -21.68
N GLY A 134 26.23 -23.21 -21.89
CA GLY A 134 26.84 -22.75 -23.15
C GLY A 134 25.85 -22.22 -24.20
N GLN A 135 24.56 -22.19 -23.91
CA GLN A 135 23.58 -21.51 -24.77
C GLN A 135 23.65 -19.99 -24.58
N THR A 136 23.14 -19.23 -25.54
CA THR A 136 23.16 -17.76 -25.51
C THR A 136 21.74 -17.21 -25.51
N VAL A 137 21.54 -16.09 -24.82
CA VAL A 137 20.28 -15.33 -24.82
C VAL A 137 20.51 -14.05 -25.62
N ASP A 138 19.60 -13.77 -26.56
CA ASP A 138 19.49 -12.45 -27.16
C ASP A 138 18.65 -11.55 -26.25
N TRP A 139 19.34 -10.72 -25.46
CA TRP A 139 18.72 -9.85 -24.47
C TRP A 139 17.87 -8.73 -25.06
N THR A 140 17.99 -8.45 -26.36
CA THR A 140 17.19 -7.41 -27.03
C THR A 140 15.78 -7.87 -27.38
N SER A 141 15.59 -9.18 -27.57
CA SER A 141 14.30 -9.76 -27.94
C SER A 141 13.64 -10.56 -26.83
N VAL A 142 14.38 -10.97 -25.80
CA VAL A 142 13.86 -11.82 -24.72
C VAL A 142 12.79 -11.12 -23.89
N ARG A 143 11.62 -11.74 -23.84
CA ARG A 143 10.53 -11.41 -22.94
C ARG A 143 10.56 -12.28 -21.70
N ASN A 144 10.61 -13.60 -21.92
CA ASN A 144 10.54 -14.63 -20.88
C ASN A 144 11.76 -15.54 -20.98
N LEU A 145 12.31 -15.96 -19.85
CA LEU A 145 13.48 -16.82 -19.78
C LEU A 145 13.32 -17.91 -18.73
N THR A 146 13.43 -19.17 -19.15
CA THR A 146 13.49 -20.32 -18.25
C THR A 146 14.87 -20.95 -18.27
N LEU A 147 15.53 -20.99 -17.11
CA LEU A 147 16.78 -21.72 -16.88
C LEU A 147 16.48 -23.01 -16.11
N SER A 148 16.89 -24.15 -16.69
CA SER A 148 16.66 -25.50 -16.16
C SER A 148 17.87 -26.40 -16.43
N GLY A 149 17.86 -27.63 -15.89
CA GLY A 149 18.86 -28.66 -16.22
C GLY A 149 20.31 -28.31 -15.87
N GLY A 150 20.55 -27.31 -15.02
CA GLY A 150 21.90 -26.79 -14.74
C GLY A 150 22.44 -25.92 -15.87
N ALA A 151 21.60 -25.07 -16.48
CA ALA A 151 21.95 -24.10 -17.52
C ALA A 151 23.12 -23.16 -17.14
N GLY A 152 23.43 -23.04 -15.86
CA GLY A 152 24.48 -22.18 -15.33
C GLY A 152 23.94 -20.79 -14.94
N ARG A 153 24.84 -19.83 -14.85
CA ARG A 153 24.55 -18.44 -14.47
C ARG A 153 24.46 -17.55 -15.70
N TYR A 154 23.44 -16.70 -15.75
CA TYR A 154 23.28 -15.68 -16.81
C TYR A 154 23.28 -14.28 -16.20
N THR A 155 24.16 -13.41 -16.69
CA THR A 155 24.13 -11.98 -16.38
C THR A 155 22.99 -11.34 -17.14
N VAL A 156 22.01 -10.80 -16.41
CA VAL A 156 20.81 -10.18 -16.99
C VAL A 156 21.05 -8.67 -17.10
N PRO A 157 20.94 -8.07 -18.30
CA PRO A 157 21.00 -6.62 -18.46
C PRO A 157 19.82 -5.92 -17.75
N PRO A 158 19.97 -4.67 -17.31
CA PRO A 158 18.85 -3.87 -16.81
C PRO A 158 17.73 -3.75 -17.85
N GLY A 159 16.47 -3.85 -17.43
CA GLY A 159 15.33 -3.79 -18.35
C GLY A 159 14.03 -4.37 -17.80
N ASN A 160 13.02 -4.43 -18.67
CA ASN A 160 11.68 -4.89 -18.34
C ASN A 160 11.42 -6.26 -18.98
N TYR A 161 11.10 -7.23 -18.15
CA TYR A 161 10.96 -8.64 -18.50
C TYR A 161 9.61 -9.19 -18.03
N GLY A 162 9.14 -10.24 -18.71
CA GLY A 162 7.95 -10.98 -18.32
C GLY A 162 8.29 -11.98 -17.23
N ASP A 163 8.21 -13.26 -17.58
CA ASP A 163 8.41 -14.37 -16.66
C ASP A 163 9.84 -14.87 -16.72
N PHE A 164 10.57 -14.74 -15.61
CA PHE A 164 11.92 -15.27 -15.44
C PHE A 164 11.90 -16.38 -14.40
N THR A 165 12.40 -17.56 -14.79
CA THR A 165 12.45 -18.75 -13.94
C THR A 165 13.85 -19.33 -13.91
N ALA A 166 14.38 -19.60 -12.72
CA ALA A 166 15.62 -20.37 -12.55
C ALA A 166 15.40 -21.61 -11.69
N SER A 167 15.98 -22.73 -12.12
CA SER A 167 15.87 -24.01 -11.45
C SER A 167 17.14 -24.87 -11.57
N ALA A 168 17.21 -25.93 -10.77
CA ALA A 168 18.28 -26.94 -10.81
C ALA A 168 19.71 -26.35 -10.73
N GLY A 169 19.93 -25.38 -9.83
CA GLY A 169 21.24 -24.75 -9.61
C GLY A 169 21.61 -23.67 -10.64
N SER A 170 20.70 -23.37 -11.58
CA SER A 170 20.85 -22.24 -12.50
C SER A 170 20.52 -20.94 -11.79
N GLY A 171 21.00 -19.81 -12.31
CA GLY A 171 20.72 -18.53 -11.67
C GLY A 171 20.93 -17.31 -12.54
N PHE A 172 20.48 -16.18 -12.00
CA PHE A 172 20.61 -14.87 -12.62
C PHE A 172 21.61 -14.03 -11.82
N THR A 173 22.49 -13.31 -12.52
CA THR A 173 23.30 -12.25 -11.93
C THR A 173 22.74 -10.91 -12.37
N LEU A 174 22.33 -10.10 -11.40
CA LEU A 174 21.75 -8.78 -11.60
C LEU A 174 22.75 -7.71 -11.15
N GLY A 175 22.85 -6.63 -11.91
CA GLY A 175 23.75 -5.52 -11.66
C GLY A 175 25.19 -5.76 -12.11
N VAL A 176 26.02 -4.76 -11.86
CA VAL A 176 27.46 -4.76 -12.17
C VAL A 176 28.19 -4.32 -10.90
N ALA A 177 29.16 -5.13 -10.46
CA ALA A 177 29.90 -4.85 -9.24
C ALA A 177 30.64 -3.50 -9.32
N GLY A 178 30.44 -2.64 -8.33
CA GLY A 178 31.08 -1.32 -8.25
C GLY A 178 30.49 -0.27 -9.20
N ALA A 179 29.29 -0.49 -9.74
CA ALA A 179 28.59 0.49 -10.57
C ALA A 179 28.21 1.73 -9.77
N SER A 180 28.47 2.94 -10.28
CA SER A 180 28.08 4.18 -9.58
C SER A 180 26.60 4.54 -9.66
N GLN A 181 25.84 3.82 -10.49
CA GLN A 181 24.40 3.98 -10.65
C GLN A 181 23.68 2.65 -10.41
N PRO A 182 22.50 2.67 -9.76
CA PRO A 182 21.71 1.47 -9.59
C PRO A 182 21.23 0.94 -10.94
N SER A 183 21.31 -0.38 -11.12
CA SER A 183 20.66 -1.08 -12.22
C SER A 183 19.19 -1.32 -11.88
N VAL A 184 18.28 -0.97 -12.80
CA VAL A 184 16.83 -1.13 -12.59
C VAL A 184 16.32 -2.33 -13.38
N TYR A 185 15.51 -3.15 -12.73
CA TYR A 185 14.94 -4.38 -13.29
C TYR A 185 13.46 -4.44 -12.95
N ASP A 186 12.63 -4.65 -13.96
CA ASP A 186 11.21 -4.93 -13.81
C ASP A 186 10.93 -6.36 -14.27
N PHE A 187 10.43 -7.21 -13.37
CA PHE A 187 9.96 -8.56 -13.71
C PHE A 187 8.46 -8.63 -13.45
N GLN A 188 7.69 -9.12 -14.43
CA GLN A 188 6.29 -9.46 -14.16
C GLN A 188 6.21 -10.63 -13.16
N HIS A 189 7.07 -11.64 -13.33
CA HIS A 189 7.27 -12.70 -12.35
C HIS A 189 8.74 -13.15 -12.33
N LEU A 190 9.29 -13.32 -11.12
CA LEU A 190 10.59 -13.92 -10.88
C LEU A 190 10.42 -15.15 -10.00
N THR A 191 10.72 -16.33 -10.55
CA THR A 191 10.53 -17.63 -9.88
C THR A 191 11.87 -18.34 -9.69
N LEU A 192 12.16 -18.74 -8.46
CA LEU A 192 13.35 -19.54 -8.11
C LEU A 192 12.88 -20.88 -7.52
N ASN A 193 13.20 -21.98 -8.21
CA ASN A 193 12.77 -23.32 -7.83
C ASN A 193 13.96 -24.25 -7.58
N GLY A 194 13.79 -25.21 -6.65
CA GLY A 194 14.89 -26.09 -6.26
C GLY A 194 16.08 -25.28 -5.73
N SER A 195 17.28 -25.50 -6.27
CA SER A 195 18.48 -24.72 -5.95
C SER A 195 18.70 -23.50 -6.87
N GLY A 196 17.65 -22.96 -7.49
CA GLY A 196 17.75 -21.72 -8.29
C GLY A 196 18.07 -20.50 -7.43
N HIS A 197 18.87 -19.57 -7.95
CA HIS A 197 19.35 -18.41 -7.18
C HIS A 197 19.46 -17.12 -8.00
N VAL A 198 19.53 -16.01 -7.27
CA VAL A 198 19.85 -14.68 -7.80
C VAL A 198 21.06 -14.14 -7.04
N ASP A 199 22.05 -13.68 -7.79
CA ASP A 199 23.14 -12.88 -7.24
C ASP A 199 22.90 -11.42 -7.61
N VAL A 200 22.91 -10.56 -6.60
CA VAL A 200 22.84 -9.12 -6.80
C VAL A 200 24.23 -8.55 -6.63
N ALA A 201 24.79 -8.03 -7.73
CA ALA A 201 26.02 -7.27 -7.74
C ALA A 201 25.67 -5.78 -7.58
N GLY A 202 26.03 -5.21 -6.43
CA GLY A 202 25.74 -3.81 -6.11
C GLY A 202 26.78 -2.82 -6.66
N PRO A 203 26.41 -1.53 -6.71
CA PRO A 203 27.32 -0.42 -6.44
C PRO A 203 28.22 -0.65 -5.22
#